data_AF-A0A103XEA6-F1
#
_entry.id   AF-A0A103XEA6-F1
#
_cell.length_a   1.000
_cell.length_b   1.000
_cell.length_c   1.000
_cell.angle_alpha   90.00
_cell.angle_beta   90.00
_cell.angle_gamma   90.00
#
_symmetry.space_group_name_H-M   'P 1'
#
loop_
_entity.id
_entity.type
_entity.pdbx_description
1 polymer ?
#
loop_
_entity_poly.entity_id
_entity_poly.type
_entity_poly.pdbx_seq_one_letter_code
_entity_poly.pdbx_strand_id
1 'polypeptide(L)'
;MLSCLFEKRGELCLEYLRDLSVDEIKMELSRFKGIGPKTVACVLMFNLQQDDFPIDTHIAKAIGWVPIEANTKRTYLHLTTRIPNFEKM
;
A
#
# COMPACT_ATOMS: atom_id res chain seq x y z
N MET A 1 13.12 4.77 -12.06
CA MET A 1 12.85 4.90 -10.61
C MET A 1 14.07 5.41 -9.88
N LEU A 2 15.19 4.67 -9.86
CA LEU A 2 16.41 5.04 -9.14
C LEU A 2 17.02 6.39 -9.58
N SER A 3 17.10 6.66 -10.89
CA SER A 3 17.60 7.96 -11.40
C SER A 3 16.77 9.14 -10.93
N CYS A 4 15.43 9.03 -10.98
CA CYS A 4 14.51 10.07 -10.51
C CYS A 4 14.64 10.31 -8.99
N LEU A 5 14.85 9.25 -8.21
CA LEU A 5 15.08 9.37 -6.78
C LEU A 5 16.40 10.10 -6.50
N PHE A 6 17.47 9.69 -7.18
CA PHE A 6 18.80 10.30 -7.04
C PHE A 6 18.79 11.77 -7.48
N GLU A 7 18.15 12.11 -8.59
CA GLU A 7 18.02 13.49 -9.09
C GLU A 7 17.28 14.40 -8.10
N LYS A 8 16.27 13.89 -7.38
CA LYS A 8 15.46 14.69 -6.45
C LYS A 8 16.03 14.78 -5.04
N ARG A 9 16.72 13.73 -4.57
CA ARG A 9 17.14 13.59 -3.17
C ARG A 9 18.67 13.56 -2.99
N GLY A 10 19.43 13.34 -4.05
CA GLY A 10 20.89 13.21 -4.00
C GLY A 10 21.38 11.87 -3.46
N GLU A 11 20.48 10.97 -3.10
CA GLU A 11 20.78 9.65 -2.55
C GLU A 11 19.75 8.60 -2.99
N LEU A 12 20.13 7.32 -2.95
CA LEU A 12 19.25 6.19 -3.25
C LEU A 12 18.59 5.65 -1.98
N CYS A 13 17.92 6.53 -1.24
CA CYS A 13 17.30 6.22 0.05
C CYS A 13 15.83 6.64 0.08
N LEU A 14 15.00 5.86 0.77
CA LEU A 14 13.58 6.15 1.01
C LEU A 14 13.24 6.30 2.50
N GLU A 15 14.24 6.42 3.38
CA GLU A 15 14.00 6.54 4.83
C GLU A 15 13.22 7.81 5.20
N TYR A 16 13.28 8.87 4.38
CA TYR A 16 12.47 10.07 4.56
C TYR A 16 10.96 9.80 4.53
N LEU A 17 10.51 8.65 4.01
CA LEU A 17 9.10 8.26 4.03
C LEU A 17 8.58 8.07 5.46
N ARG A 18 9.45 7.81 6.45
CA ARG A 18 9.05 7.63 7.85
C ARG A 18 8.50 8.90 8.50
N ASP A 19 8.87 10.07 7.98
CA ASP A 19 8.44 11.37 8.50
C ASP A 19 7.15 11.88 7.83
N LEU A 20 6.61 11.13 6.87
CA LEU A 20 5.43 11.51 6.09
C LEU A 20 4.17 10.84 6.64
N SER A 21 3.02 11.49 6.43
CA SER A 21 1.72 10.86 6.66
C SER A 21 1.46 9.70 5.67
N VAL A 22 0.57 8.79 6.01
CA VAL A 22 0.20 7.65 5.14
C VAL A 22 -0.26 8.12 3.75
N ASP A 23 -1.03 9.19 3.68
CA ASP A 23 -1.52 9.74 2.41
C ASP A 23 -0.38 10.32 1.56
N GLU A 24 0.59 10.99 2.19
CA GLU A 24 1.78 11.51 1.52
C GLU A 24 2.67 10.36 1.01
N ILE A 25 2.85 9.30 1.79
CA ILE A 25 3.59 8.10 1.38
C ILE A 25 2.92 7.46 0.16
N LYS A 26 1.59 7.30 0.20
CA LYS A 26 0.81 6.75 -0.93
C LYS A 26 1.00 7.59 -2.19
N MET A 27 0.91 8.91 -2.06
CA MET A 27 1.10 9.83 -3.18
C MET A 27 2.54 9.76 -3.72
N GLU A 28 3.54 9.75 -2.85
CA GLU A 28 4.95 9.75 -3.25
C GLU A 28 5.33 8.44 -3.96
N LEU A 29 4.99 7.29 -3.38
CA LEU A 29 5.31 5.99 -3.97
C LEU A 29 4.57 5.73 -5.28
N SER A 30 3.32 6.21 -5.40
CA SER A 30 2.52 6.04 -6.62
C SER A 30 3.05 6.82 -7.82
N ARG A 31 3.98 7.77 -7.62
CA ARG A 31 4.64 8.50 -8.72
C ARG A 31 5.66 7.66 -9.47
N PHE A 32 6.18 6.60 -8.86
CA PHE A 32 7.16 5.74 -9.50
C PHE A 32 6.47 4.77 -10.46
N LYS A 33 6.77 4.90 -11.76
CA LYS A 33 6.28 3.97 -12.79
C LYS A 33 6.57 2.53 -12.40
N GLY A 34 5.53 1.69 -12.36
CA GLY A 34 5.61 0.28 -11.97
C GLY A 34 5.28 0.00 -10.50
N ILE A 35 5.14 1.03 -9.66
CA ILE A 35 4.63 0.88 -8.29
C ILE A 35 3.12 1.09 -8.31
N GLY A 36 2.38 0.03 -7.95
CA GLY A 36 0.93 0.06 -7.83
C GLY A 36 0.45 -0.01 -6.38
N PRO A 37 -0.87 0.12 -6.14
CA PRO A 37 -1.44 0.18 -4.78
C PRO A 37 -1.08 -1.01 -3.87
N LYS A 38 -0.96 -2.23 -4.44
CA LYS A 38 -0.53 -3.41 -3.67
C LYS A 38 0.90 -3.26 -3.14
N THR A 39 1.81 -2.79 -3.98
CA THR A 39 3.21 -2.57 -3.60
C THR A 39 3.32 -1.46 -2.55
N VAL A 40 2.57 -0.38 -2.71
CA VAL A 40 2.50 0.72 -1.73
C VAL A 40 2.03 0.20 -0.37
N ALA A 41 0.94 -0.57 -0.34
CA ALA A 41 0.42 -1.16 0.88
C ALA A 41 1.43 -2.11 1.56
N CYS A 42 2.19 -2.90 0.77
CA CYS A 42 3.27 -3.73 1.33
C CYS A 42 4.37 -2.88 1.99
N VAL A 43 4.80 -1.77 1.38
CA VAL A 43 5.82 -0.89 1.96
C VAL A 43 5.31 -0.26 3.26
N LEU A 44 4.07 0.25 3.26
CA LEU A 44 3.43 0.80 4.45
C LEU A 44 3.40 -0.22 5.59
N MET A 45 2.87 -1.41 5.33
CA MET A 45 2.68 -2.43 6.36
C MET A 45 4.01 -3.04 6.84
N PHE A 46 4.87 -3.49 5.93
CA PHE A 46 6.05 -4.27 6.29
C PHE A 46 7.29 -3.42 6.62
N ASN A 47 7.46 -2.26 5.98
CA ASN A 47 8.67 -1.45 6.14
C ASN A 47 8.46 -0.22 7.03
N LEU A 48 7.26 0.37 7.00
CA LEU A 48 6.93 1.59 7.73
C LEU A 48 6.03 1.33 8.96
N GLN A 49 5.60 0.08 9.17
CA GLN A 49 4.75 -0.33 10.30
C GLN A 49 3.48 0.52 10.42
N GLN A 50 2.93 0.94 9.29
CA GLN A 50 1.68 1.67 9.21
C GLN A 50 0.53 0.70 8.96
N ASP A 51 -0.64 1.01 9.52
CA ASP A 51 -1.87 0.26 9.31
C ASP A 51 -2.36 0.42 7.85
N ASP A 52 -1.90 -0.46 6.98
CA ASP A 52 -2.46 -0.68 5.65
C ASP A 52 -2.52 -2.18 5.36
N PHE A 53 -3.43 -2.59 4.48
CA PHE A 53 -3.65 -3.99 4.19
C PHE A 53 -3.38 -4.27 2.71
N PRO A 54 -2.27 -4.94 2.36
CA PRO A 54 -1.98 -5.33 0.99
C PRO A 54 -2.93 -6.42 0.53
N ILE A 55 -3.97 -6.01 -0.18
CA ILE A 55 -5.06 -6.89 -0.59
C ILE A 55 -4.71 -7.61 -1.89
N ASP A 56 -4.66 -8.94 -1.82
CA ASP A 56 -4.71 -9.78 -3.01
C ASP A 56 -6.14 -10.25 -3.29
N THR A 57 -6.68 -9.77 -4.41
CA THR A 57 -8.05 -10.09 -4.85
C THR A 57 -8.24 -11.56 -5.19
N HIS A 58 -7.23 -12.26 -5.70
CA HIS A 58 -7.35 -13.69 -5.98
C HIS A 58 -7.41 -14.49 -4.68
N ILE A 59 -6.56 -14.15 -3.70
CA ILE A 59 -6.59 -14.79 -2.37
C ILE A 59 -7.93 -14.51 -1.69
N ALA A 60 -8.37 -13.25 -1.66
CA ALA A 60 -9.64 -12.87 -1.03
C ALA A 60 -10.85 -13.61 -1.61
N LYS A 61 -10.84 -13.87 -2.92
CA LYS A 61 -11.86 -14.70 -3.58
C LYS A 61 -11.74 -16.17 -3.21
N ALA A 62 -10.52 -16.71 -3.24
CA ALA A 62 -10.27 -18.13 -2.96
C ALA A 62 -10.70 -18.54 -1.55
N ILE A 63 -10.59 -17.64 -0.57
CA ILE A 63 -10.99 -17.87 0.82
C ILE A 63 -12.43 -17.40 1.14
N GLY A 64 -13.17 -16.94 0.13
CA GLY A 64 -14.58 -16.55 0.28
C GLY A 64 -14.82 -15.23 1.03
N TRP A 65 -13.82 -14.37 1.16
CA TRP A 65 -13.98 -13.05 1.81
C TRP A 65 -14.70 -12.04 0.93
N VAL A 66 -14.71 -12.24 -0.39
CA VAL A 66 -15.47 -11.42 -1.36
C VAL A 66 -16.09 -12.30 -2.44
N PRO A 67 -17.17 -11.84 -3.11
CA PRO A 67 -17.73 -12.53 -4.28
C PRO A 67 -16.71 -12.73 -5.40
N ILE A 68 -16.88 -13.78 -6.21
CA ILE A 68 -15.91 -14.11 -7.27
C ILE A 68 -15.87 -13.07 -8.39
N GLU A 69 -16.93 -12.26 -8.52
CA GLU A 69 -17.07 -11.14 -9.46
C GLU A 69 -16.43 -9.85 -8.92
N ALA A 70 -16.00 -9.81 -7.65
CA ALA A 70 -15.39 -8.62 -7.07
C ALA A 70 -14.13 -8.21 -7.83
N ASN A 71 -14.01 -6.94 -8.18
CA ASN A 71 -12.79 -6.40 -8.77
C ASN A 71 -11.82 -5.90 -7.68
N THR A 72 -10.60 -5.54 -8.07
CA THR A 72 -9.57 -5.06 -7.15
C THR A 72 -10.03 -3.89 -6.29
N LYS A 73 -10.72 -2.91 -6.89
CA LYS A 73 -11.20 -1.71 -6.18
C LYS A 73 -12.26 -2.06 -5.13
N ARG A 74 -13.25 -2.89 -5.49
CA ARG A 74 -14.30 -3.34 -4.56
C ARG A 74 -13.73 -4.18 -3.43
N THR A 75 -12.80 -5.06 -3.74
CA THR A 75 -12.11 -5.89 -2.74
C THR A 75 -11.31 -5.00 -1.79
N TYR A 76 -10.59 -4.00 -2.33
CA TYR A 76 -9.84 -3.03 -1.55
C TYR A 76 -10.73 -2.32 -0.53
N LEU A 77 -11.80 -1.68 -1.00
CA LEU A 77 -12.74 -0.93 -0.16
C LEU A 77 -13.44 -1.82 0.88
N HIS A 78 -13.84 -3.04 0.49
CA HIS A 78 -14.51 -3.96 1.40
C HIS A 78 -13.62 -4.38 2.57
N LEU A 79 -12.40 -4.84 2.27
CA LEU A 79 -11.52 -5.39 3.30
C LEU A 79 -10.89 -4.29 4.16
N THR A 80 -10.55 -3.13 3.59
CA THR A 80 -10.09 -1.97 4.39
C THR A 80 -11.15 -1.46 5.36
N THR A 81 -12.45 -1.63 5.05
CA THR A 81 -13.54 -1.30 5.98
C THR A 81 -13.73 -2.37 7.06
N ARG A 82 -13.41 -3.63 6.76
CA ARG A 82 -13.71 -4.79 7.64
C ARG A 82 -12.55 -5.15 8.57
N ILE A 83 -11.31 -4.93 8.14
CA ILE A 83 -10.13 -5.25 8.91
C ILE A 83 -9.94 -4.15 9.95
N PRO A 84 -9.93 -4.49 11.25
CA PRO A 84 -9.73 -3.50 12.29
C PRO A 84 -8.29 -2.96 12.24
N ASN A 85 -8.14 -1.67 12.53
CA ASN A 85 -6.84 -1.09 12.84
C ASN A 85 -6.34 -1.69 14.16
N PHE A 86 -5.05 -2.00 14.24
CA PHE A 86 -4.48 -2.68 15.41
C PHE A 86 -4.60 -1.83 16.68
N GLU A 87 -4.69 -0.50 16.56
CA GLU A 87 -4.92 0.40 17.69
C GLU A 87 -6.31 0.29 18.35
N LYS A 88 -7.26 -0.47 17.76
CA LYS A 88 -8.64 -0.60 18.26
C LYS A 88 -8.96 -1.98 18.87
N MET A 89 -7.97 -2.84 19.09
CA MET A 89 -8.09 -4.10 19.85
C MET A 89 -7.41 -3.98 21.21
#